data_AF-A0A834YVK8-F1
#
_entry.id   AF-A0A834YVK8-F1
#
_cell.length_a   1.000
_cell.length_b   1.000
_cell.length_c   1.000
_cell.angle_alpha   90.00
_cell.angle_beta   90.00
_cell.angle_gamma   90.00
#
_symmetry.space_group_name_H-M   'P 1'
#
loop_
_entity.id
_entity.type
_entity.pdbx_description
1 polymer ?
#
loop_
_entity_poly.entity_id
_entity_poly.type
_entity_poly.pdbx_seq_one_letter_code
_entity_poly.pdbx_strand_id
1 'polypeptide(L)'
;MFMEGLPFLIFWYTLMAISFFSEISIAADTITPTQSITVSDGQTLVSSAQTFELGFFSPGNSKNNYIGIWYKNSPSVVLWVASRENPITDSSGVLNIFCK
;
A
#
# COMPACT_ATOMS: atom_id res chain seq x y z
N MET A 1 -17.70 -45.32 9.53
CA MET A 1 -18.65 -44.26 9.15
C MET A 1 -18.43 -42.93 9.89
N PHE A 2 -17.63 -42.85 10.96
CA PHE A 2 -17.48 -41.63 11.77
C PHE A 2 -16.24 -40.75 11.48
N MET A 3 -15.35 -41.12 10.56
CA MET A 3 -14.11 -40.37 10.30
C MET A 3 -14.10 -39.58 8.98
N GLU A 4 -15.18 -39.64 8.20
CA GLU A 4 -15.26 -38.94 6.90
C GLU A 4 -15.54 -37.43 7.06
N GLY A 5 -16.15 -37.00 8.18
CA GLY A 5 -16.58 -35.60 8.39
C GLY A 5 -15.50 -34.64 8.88
N LEU A 6 -14.45 -35.16 9.51
CA LEU A 6 -13.33 -34.37 10.05
C LEU A 6 -12.55 -33.60 8.97
N PRO A 7 -12.17 -34.19 7.81
CA PRO A 7 -11.47 -33.45 6.75
C PRO A 7 -12.34 -32.34 6.14
N PHE A 8 -13.66 -32.55 6.05
CA PHE A 8 -14.58 -31.51 5.57
C PHE A 8 -14.64 -30.31 6.53
N LEU A 9 -14.75 -30.55 7.84
CA LEU A 9 -14.76 -29.49 8.84
C LEU A 9 -13.46 -28.68 8.84
N ILE A 10 -12.31 -29.35 8.70
CA ILE A 10 -11.01 -28.70 8.59
C ILE A 10 -10.94 -27.86 7.31
N PHE A 11 -11.39 -28.40 6.18
CA PHE A 11 -11.43 -27.68 4.91
C PHE A 11 -12.26 -26.40 5.01
N TRP A 12 -13.49 -26.47 5.56
CA TRP A 12 -14.34 -25.30 5.78
C TRP A 12 -13.71 -24.28 6.75
N TYR A 13 -13.10 -24.74 7.84
CA TYR A 13 -12.41 -23.87 8.78
C TYR A 13 -11.24 -23.14 8.11
N THR A 14 -10.44 -23.83 7.29
CA THR A 14 -9.34 -23.21 6.54
C THR A 14 -9.83 -22.23 5.49
N LEU A 15 -10.92 -22.52 4.76
CA LEU A 15 -11.49 -21.61 3.77
C LEU A 15 -12.02 -20.33 4.42
N MET A 16 -12.68 -20.48 5.58
CA MET A 16 -13.18 -19.34 6.35
C MET A 16 -12.00 -18.52 6.90
N ALA A 17 -10.97 -19.18 7.45
CA ALA A 17 -9.76 -18.52 7.93
C ALA A 17 -9.05 -17.72 6.81
N ILE A 18 -8.84 -18.32 5.63
CA ILE A 18 -8.22 -17.64 4.47
C ILE A 18 -9.00 -16.36 4.09
N SER A 19 -10.33 -16.42 4.12
CA SER A 19 -11.19 -15.27 3.79
C SER A 19 -11.10 -14.15 4.83
N PHE A 20 -10.81 -14.46 6.09
CA PHE A 20 -10.62 -13.47 7.16
C PHE A 20 -9.23 -12.80 7.11
N PHE A 21 -8.23 -13.44 6.52
CA PHE A 21 -6.87 -12.88 6.41
C PHE A 21 -6.57 -12.26 5.04
N SER A 22 -7.46 -12.40 4.06
CA SER A 22 -7.28 -11.80 2.73
C SER A 22 -7.72 -10.33 2.72
N GLU A 23 -6.80 -9.43 3.01
CA GLU A 23 -6.95 -8.02 2.62
C GLU A 23 -6.71 -7.90 1.11
N ILE A 24 -7.81 -7.68 0.36
CA ILE A 24 -7.72 -7.40 -1.08
C ILE A 24 -7.34 -5.92 -1.23
N SER A 25 -6.06 -5.64 -1.49
CA SER A 25 -5.61 -4.30 -1.84
C SER A 25 -5.74 -4.06 -3.35
N ILE A 26 -6.64 -3.16 -3.74
CA ILE A 26 -6.72 -2.66 -5.12
C ILE A 26 -5.82 -1.45 -5.23
N ALA A 27 -4.70 -1.59 -5.93
CA ALA A 27 -3.83 -0.47 -6.24
C ALA A 27 -4.36 0.31 -7.45
N ALA A 28 -4.65 1.60 -7.25
CA ALA A 28 -5.02 2.51 -8.33
C ALA A 28 -3.75 3.02 -9.04
N ASP A 29 -3.84 3.36 -10.32
CA ASP A 29 -2.74 3.99 -11.08
C ASP A 29 -2.92 5.50 -11.27
N THR A 30 -4.09 6.02 -10.89
CA THR A 30 -4.52 7.40 -11.09
C THR A 30 -5.12 7.96 -9.81
N ILE A 31 -4.85 9.24 -9.52
CA ILE A 31 -5.50 9.99 -8.44
C ILE A 31 -6.39 11.08 -9.05
N THR A 32 -7.63 11.15 -8.59
CA THR A 32 -8.59 12.19 -8.98
C THR A 32 -8.65 13.31 -7.94
N PRO A 33 -9.15 14.52 -8.27
CA PRO A 33 -9.19 15.63 -7.31
C PRO A 33 -9.98 15.37 -6.01
N THR A 34 -10.87 14.38 -6.02
CA THR A 34 -11.65 13.96 -4.85
C THR A 34 -10.93 12.94 -3.98
N GLN A 35 -9.76 12.45 -4.41
CA GLN A 35 -8.97 11.45 -3.72
C GLN A 35 -7.72 12.07 -3.11
N SER A 36 -7.28 11.47 -2.00
CA SER A 36 -6.06 11.84 -1.32
C SER A 36 -5.33 10.61 -0.85
N ILE A 37 -4.01 10.60 -1.00
CA ILE A 37 -3.13 9.62 -0.37
C ILE A 37 -2.59 10.26 0.89
N THR A 38 -2.68 9.56 2.01
CA THR A 38 -2.18 10.03 3.30
C THR A 38 -1.09 9.09 3.82
N VAL A 39 -0.23 9.61 4.69
CA VAL A 39 0.79 8.79 5.36
C VAL A 39 0.15 7.70 6.22
N SER A 40 -0.99 7.98 6.87
CA SER A 40 -1.66 7.04 7.77
C SER A 40 -2.30 5.85 7.06
N ASP A 41 -2.81 6.07 5.85
CA ASP A 41 -3.55 5.02 5.13
C ASP A 41 -2.60 4.05 4.41
N GLY A 42 -1.32 4.42 4.23
CA GLY A 42 -0.32 3.61 3.52
C GLY A 42 -0.68 3.34 2.06
N GLN A 43 -1.65 4.08 1.50
CA GLN A 43 -2.09 3.91 0.11
C GLN A 43 -1.00 4.36 -0.86
N THR A 44 -0.91 3.66 -1.99
CA THR A 44 0.06 3.94 -3.05
C THR A 44 -0.62 3.91 -4.41
N LEU A 45 -0.03 4.60 -5.39
CA LEU A 45 -0.39 4.41 -6.79
C LEU A 45 0.59 3.44 -7.43
N VAL A 46 0.05 2.38 -8.04
CA VAL A 46 0.86 1.44 -8.80
C VAL A 46 0.62 1.69 -10.28
N SER A 47 1.70 1.91 -11.02
CA SER A 47 1.63 2.04 -12.48
C SER A 47 0.88 0.88 -13.13
N SER A 48 0.18 1.13 -14.24
CA SER A 48 -0.57 0.10 -14.98
C SER A 48 0.29 -1.12 -15.35
N ALA A 49 1.56 -0.90 -15.69
CA ALA A 49 2.56 -1.94 -15.97
C ALA A 49 3.13 -2.64 -14.73
N GLN A 50 2.62 -2.34 -13.53
CA GLN A 50 3.04 -2.94 -12.24
C GLN A 50 4.55 -2.82 -11.96
N THR A 51 5.22 -1.84 -12.57
CA THR A 51 6.68 -1.70 -12.51
C THR A 51 7.10 -0.67 -11.46
N PHE A 52 6.36 0.43 -11.40
CA PHE A 52 6.60 1.55 -10.49
C PHE A 52 5.44 1.73 -9.52
N GLU A 53 5.78 2.26 -8.36
CA GLU A 53 4.86 2.61 -7.30
C GLU A 53 5.20 4.00 -6.75
N LEU A 54 4.18 4.80 -6.50
CA LEU A 54 4.26 6.15 -5.96
C LEU A 54 3.53 6.19 -4.61
N GLY A 55 4.16 6.77 -3.59
CA GLY A 55 3.49 6.99 -2.30
C GLY A 55 4.40 7.61 -1.26
N PHE A 56 3.96 7.55 -0.01
CA PHE A 56 4.78 7.94 1.15
C PHE A 56 5.69 6.80 1.59
N PHE A 57 6.92 7.12 1.94
CA PHE A 57 7.86 6.17 2.54
C PHE A 57 8.75 6.85 3.59
N SER A 58 9.24 6.05 4.53
CA SER A 58 10.22 6.45 5.55
C SER A 58 11.52 5.67 5.35
N PRO A 59 12.67 6.33 5.05
CA PRO A 59 13.93 5.64 4.87
C PRO A 59 14.53 5.18 6.21
N GLY A 60 14.90 3.90 6.28
CA GLY A 60 15.52 3.30 7.47
C GLY A 60 14.64 3.41 8.70
N ASN A 61 15.22 3.83 9.82
CA ASN A 61 14.50 4.05 11.10
C ASN A 61 14.16 5.53 11.34
N SER A 62 14.11 6.34 10.28
CA SER A 62 13.74 7.75 10.39
C SER A 62 12.24 7.90 10.65
N LYS A 63 11.86 8.98 11.34
CA LYS A 63 10.45 9.42 11.45
C LYS A 63 10.03 10.34 10.31
N ASN A 64 10.95 10.62 9.38
CA ASN A 64 10.70 11.51 8.26
C ASN A 64 10.04 10.74 7.12
N ASN A 65 8.86 11.20 6.73
CA ASN A 65 8.14 10.73 5.56
C ASN A 65 8.49 11.57 4.34
N TYR A 66 8.62 10.89 3.21
CA TYR A 66 8.88 11.47 1.91
C TYR A 66 7.88 10.93 0.90
N ILE A 67 7.58 11.70 -0.13
CA ILE A 67 6.87 11.19 -1.30
C ILE A 67 7.92 10.70 -2.28
N GLY A 68 7.74 9.53 -2.88
CA GLY A 68 8.69 9.02 -3.86
C GLY A 68 8.09 8.04 -4.82
N ILE A 69 8.87 7.77 -5.88
CA ILE A 69 8.60 6.71 -6.86
C ILE A 69 9.71 5.66 -6.72
N TRP A 70 9.33 4.40 -6.61
CA TRP A 70 10.25 3.27 -6.51
C TRP A 70 9.82 2.11 -7.42
N TYR A 71 10.70 1.12 -7.56
CA TYR A 71 10.34 -0.13 -8.24
C TYR A 71 9.44 -0.98 -7.35
N LYS A 72 8.28 -1.41 -7.86
CA LYS A 72 7.34 -2.25 -7.11
C LYS A 72 7.98 -3.56 -6.60
N ASN A 73 8.79 -4.21 -7.43
CA ASN A 73 9.49 -5.45 -7.08
C ASN A 73 10.76 -5.21 -6.25
N SER A 74 11.17 -3.95 -6.04
CA SER A 74 12.35 -3.59 -5.26
C SER A 74 12.15 -2.25 -4.57
N PRO A 75 11.30 -2.19 -3.52
CA PRO A 75 10.92 -0.92 -2.88
C PRO A 75 12.09 -0.14 -2.26
N SER A 76 13.20 -0.80 -1.98
CA SER A 76 14.43 -0.16 -1.51
C SER A 76 15.12 0.71 -2.57
N VAL A 77 14.79 0.53 -3.85
CA VAL A 77 15.36 1.29 -4.97
C VAL A 77 14.42 2.45 -5.31
N VAL A 78 14.68 3.59 -4.68
CA VAL A 78 13.93 4.82 -4.90
C VAL A 78 14.49 5.58 -6.10
N LEU A 79 13.66 5.76 -7.12
CA LEU A 79 14.01 6.42 -8.38
C LEU A 79 13.89 7.94 -8.29
N TRP A 80 12.89 8.41 -7.55
CA TRP A 80 12.61 9.83 -7.40
C TRP A 80 12.01 10.12 -6.03
N VAL A 81 12.32 11.29 -5.48
CA VAL A 81 11.85 11.75 -4.17
C VAL A 81 11.36 13.19 -4.29
N ALA A 82 10.08 13.42 -3.98
CA ALA A 82 9.54 14.74 -3.75
C ALA A 82 9.96 15.25 -2.37
N SER A 83 10.13 16.57 -2.23
CA SER A 83 10.40 17.23 -0.94
C SER A 83 11.66 16.74 -0.23
N ARG A 84 12.73 16.43 -0.97
CA ARG A 84 14.01 15.95 -0.42
C ARG A 84 14.58 16.87 0.69
N GLU A 85 14.40 18.18 0.54
CA GLU A 85 14.90 19.19 1.48
C GLU A 85 13.92 19.47 2.64
N ASN A 86 12.65 19.16 2.48
CA ASN A 86 11.59 19.46 3.44
C ASN A 86 10.78 18.20 3.75
N PRO A 87 11.34 17.26 4.54
CA PRO A 87 10.64 16.05 4.95
C PRO A 87 9.40 16.34 5.78
N ILE A 88 8.43 15.44 5.72
CA ILE A 88 7.23 15.48 6.55
C ILE A 88 7.57 14.72 7.84
N THR A 89 7.67 15.43 8.96
CA THR A 89 8.16 14.85 10.23
C THR A 89 7.07 14.17 11.06
N ASP A 90 5.82 14.22 10.62
CA ASP A 90 4.66 13.65 11.29
C ASP A 90 3.83 12.78 10.32
N SER A 91 2.69 12.29 10.80
CA SER A 91 1.74 11.51 10.00
C SER A 91 0.70 12.39 9.27
N SER A 92 0.96 13.70 9.12
CA SER A 92 0.00 14.65 8.53
C SER A 92 0.13 14.79 7.01
N GLY A 93 1.08 14.09 6.39
CA GLY A 93 1.34 14.18 4.95
C GLY A 93 0.12 13.77 4.13
N VAL A 94 -0.29 14.65 3.20
CA VAL A 94 -1.38 14.43 2.25
C VAL A 94 -0.91 14.77 0.84
N LEU A 95 -1.16 13.86 -0.10
CA LEU A 95 -0.98 14.07 -1.53
C LEU A 95 -2.35 14.09 -2.21
N ASN A 96 -2.70 15.20 -2.83
CA ASN A 96 -3.94 15.41 -3.56
C ASN A 96 -3.72 16.29 -4.79
N ILE A 97 -4.71 16.31 -5.69
CA ILE A 97 -4.73 17.19 -6.86
C ILE A 97 -5.82 18.23 -6.66
N PHE A 98 -5.48 19.50 -6.78
CA PHE A 98 -6.46 20.58 -6.78
C PHE A 98 -6.81 20.95 -8.24
N CYS A 99 -8.10 21.00 -8.54
CA CYS A 99 -8.58 21.69 -9.74
C CYS A 99 -8.75 23.18 -9.37
N LYS A 100 -8.31 24.09 -10.24
CA LYS A 100 -8.38 25.55 -10.03
C LYS A 100 -9.47 26.19 -10.86
#